data_AF-A0A415MB72-F1
#
_entry.id   AF-A0A415MB72-F1
#
_cell.length_a   1.000
_cell.length_b   1.000
_cell.length_c   1.000
_cell.angle_alpha   90.00
_cell.angle_beta   90.00
_cell.angle_gamma   90.00
#
_symmetry.space_group_name_H-M   'P 1'
#
loop_
_entity.id
_entity.type
_entity.pdbx_description
1 polymer ?
#
loop_
_entity_poly.entity_id
_entity_poly.type
_entity_poly.pdbx_seq_one_letter_code
_entity_poly.pdbx_strand_id
1 'polypeptide(L)'
;MNFIQSCLAGNNMQQALEYINEINNNLNNTRITRYCNNEAINLILSSYINKAHDADISTQISVTATDFSSYRITDLCSLLANALENAINSCIKQCDNAAPKDNKRLITIKLFEKITKYAST
;
A
#
# COMPACT_ATOMS: atom_id res chain seq x y z
N MET A 1 3.14 -4.62 19.48
CA MET A 1 2.58 -3.26 19.58
C MET A 1 2.24 -2.94 21.03
N ASN A 2 3.23 -2.71 21.92
CA ASN A 2 2.97 -2.39 23.34
C ASN A 2 3.87 -1.29 23.90
N PHE A 3 4.96 -0.93 23.22
CA PHE A 3 5.97 -0.01 23.76
C PHE A 3 5.46 1.43 23.91
N ILE A 4 4.84 1.99 22.86
CA ILE A 4 4.28 3.35 22.92
C ILE A 4 3.20 3.44 24.00
N GLN A 5 2.37 2.42 24.14
CA GLN A 5 1.31 2.39 25.15
C GLN A 5 1.86 2.36 26.58
N SER A 6 2.96 1.63 26.82
CA SER A 6 3.69 1.65 28.09
C SER A 6 4.38 3.01 28.35
N CYS A 7 4.95 3.65 27.32
CA CYS A 7 5.54 4.98 27.47
C CYS A 7 4.48 6.04 27.80
N LEU A 8 3.31 5.98 27.16
CA LEU A 8 2.19 6.89 27.45
C LEU A 8 1.64 6.67 28.87
N ALA A 9 1.47 5.42 29.29
CA ALA A 9 1.03 5.10 30.66
C ALA A 9 2.05 5.55 31.72
N GLY A 10 3.34 5.54 31.40
CA GLY A 10 4.42 6.00 32.26
C GLY A 10 4.77 7.49 32.17
N ASN A 11 4.05 8.28 31.36
CA ASN A 11 4.35 9.69 31.05
C ASN A 11 5.78 9.93 30.49
N ASN A 12 6.37 8.91 29.88
CA ASN A 12 7.73 8.91 29.32
C ASN A 12 7.70 9.42 27.87
N MET A 13 7.32 10.68 27.70
CA MET A 13 7.10 11.28 26.38
C MET A 13 8.34 11.30 25.48
N GLN A 14 9.53 11.49 26.08
CA GLN A 14 10.80 11.51 25.35
C GLN A 14 11.10 10.15 24.69
N GLN A 15 10.94 9.05 25.43
CA GLN A 15 11.17 7.69 24.92
C GLN A 15 10.14 7.27 23.87
N ALA A 16 8.89 7.70 24.01
CA ALA A 16 7.87 7.50 22.98
C ALA A 16 8.26 8.21 21.68
N LEU A 17 8.74 9.45 21.77
CA LEU A 17 9.16 10.25 20.62
C LEU A 17 10.39 9.65 19.93
N GLU A 18 11.40 9.21 20.70
CA GLU A 18 12.60 8.56 20.18
C GLU A 18 12.26 7.26 19.44
N TYR A 19 11.38 6.44 20.00
CA TYR A 19 10.94 5.20 19.36
C TYR A 19 10.13 5.45 18.08
N ILE A 20 9.26 6.47 18.08
CA ILE A 20 8.54 6.92 16.88
C ILE A 20 9.54 7.39 15.81
N ASN A 21 10.56 8.16 16.20
CA ASN A 21 11.59 8.65 15.28
C ASN A 21 12.47 7.53 14.74
N GLU A 22 12.79 6.52 15.55
CA GLU A 22 13.53 5.34 15.12
C GLU A 22 12.74 4.53 14.09
N ILE A 23 11.45 4.30 14.34
CA ILE A 23 10.55 3.69 13.35
C ILE A 23 10.51 4.54 12.08
N ASN A 24 10.30 5.85 12.20
CA ASN A 24 10.25 6.76 11.05
C ASN A 24 11.56 6.78 10.25
N ASN A 25 12.72 6.72 10.91
CA ASN A 25 14.02 6.69 10.24
C ASN A 25 14.28 5.36 9.53
N ASN A 26 13.91 4.23 10.15
CA ASN A 26 13.96 2.92 9.50
C ASN A 26 13.01 2.84 8.29
N LEU A 27 11.85 3.49 8.38
CA LEU A 27 10.91 3.67 7.28
C LEU A 27 11.50 4.55 6.17
N ASN A 28 12.16 5.67 6.50
CA ASN A 28 12.78 6.59 5.53
C ASN A 28 13.98 5.99 4.78
N ASN A 29 14.72 5.06 5.38
CA ASN A 29 15.84 4.35 4.74
C ASN A 29 15.39 3.23 3.79
N THR A 30 14.13 2.82 3.91
CA THR A 30 13.44 2.05 2.87
C THR A 30 12.92 3.08 1.88
N ARG A 31 13.19 2.95 0.58
CA ARG A 31 12.59 3.86 -0.43
C ARG A 31 11.06 3.70 -0.41
N ILE A 32 10.36 4.41 0.48
CA ILE A 32 8.90 4.45 0.50
C ILE A 32 8.50 5.28 -0.70
N THR A 33 8.21 4.61 -1.79
CA THR A 33 7.54 5.23 -2.92
C THR A 33 6.21 5.77 -2.42
N ARG A 34 6.09 7.09 -2.33
CA ARG A 34 4.83 7.76 -1.98
C ARG A 34 3.96 7.80 -3.23
N TYR A 35 2.81 7.13 -3.20
CA TYR A 35 1.89 7.06 -4.35
C TYR A 35 0.83 8.16 -4.32
N CYS A 36 0.38 8.58 -3.15
CA CYS A 36 -0.65 9.61 -2.98
C CYS A 36 -0.48 10.39 -1.67
N ASN A 37 -1.39 11.34 -1.41
CA ASN A 37 -1.35 12.15 -0.19
C ASN A 37 -1.90 11.43 1.05
N ASN A 38 -2.52 10.25 0.91
CA ASN A 38 -3.05 9.48 2.01
C ASN A 38 -2.07 8.40 2.50
N GLU A 39 -1.64 8.51 3.76
CA GLU A 39 -0.61 7.63 4.33
C GLU A 39 -1.08 6.18 4.47
N ALA A 40 -2.33 5.94 4.86
CA ALA A 40 -2.85 4.58 5.01
C ALA A 40 -2.92 3.85 3.66
N ILE A 41 -3.27 4.55 2.58
CA ILE A 41 -3.26 3.99 1.22
C ILE A 41 -1.82 3.68 0.80
N ASN A 42 -0.87 4.59 1.04
CA ASN A 42 0.54 4.36 0.73
C ASN A 42 1.09 3.13 1.47
N LEU A 43 0.74 2.96 2.75
CA LEU A 43 1.15 1.80 3.56
C LEU A 43 0.59 0.48 3.00
N ILE A 44 -0.69 0.43 2.67
CA ILE A 44 -1.30 -0.78 2.08
C ILE A 44 -0.67 -1.10 0.72
N LEU A 45 -0.53 -0.11 -0.17
CA LEU A 45 0.11 -0.32 -1.46
C LEU A 45 1.53 -0.85 -1.27
N SER A 46 2.34 -0.21 -0.44
CA SER A 46 3.74 -0.61 -0.19
C SER A 46 3.86 -2.04 0.34
N SER A 47 3.01 -2.41 1.31
CA SER A 47 2.98 -3.77 1.88
C SER A 47 2.74 -4.84 0.81
N TYR A 48 1.74 -4.64 -0.05
CA TYR A 48 1.38 -5.61 -1.09
C TYR A 48 2.33 -5.61 -2.28
N ILE A 49 2.98 -4.49 -2.57
CA ILE A 49 4.04 -4.42 -3.60
C ILE A 49 5.26 -5.20 -3.17
N ASN A 50 5.68 -5.04 -1.92
CA ASN A 50 6.77 -5.83 -1.37
C ASN A 50 6.42 -7.32 -1.43
N LYS A 51 5.20 -7.70 -1.04
CA LYS A 51 4.70 -9.07 -1.18
C LYS A 51 4.72 -9.58 -2.63
N ALA A 52 4.33 -8.75 -3.60
CA ALA A 52 4.37 -9.10 -5.01
C ALA A 52 5.82 -9.24 -5.52
N HIS A 53 6.70 -8.32 -5.13
CA HIS A 53 8.12 -8.34 -5.46
C HIS A 53 8.82 -9.59 -4.91
N ASP A 54 8.55 -9.97 -3.66
CA ASP A 54 9.10 -11.19 -3.03
C ASP A 54 8.63 -12.46 -3.74
N ALA A 55 7.48 -12.41 -4.41
CA ALA A 55 6.96 -13.47 -5.27
C ALA A 55 7.46 -13.37 -6.72
N ASP A 56 8.37 -12.44 -7.04
CA ASP A 56 8.88 -12.15 -8.39
C ASP A 56 7.76 -11.77 -9.39
N ILE A 57 6.80 -10.97 -8.91
CA ILE A 57 5.72 -10.37 -9.69
C ILE A 57 6.04 -8.89 -9.89
N SER A 58 6.10 -8.46 -11.15
CA SER A 58 6.27 -7.04 -11.48
C SER A 58 5.01 -6.26 -11.12
N THR A 59 5.17 -5.02 -10.66
CA THR A 59 4.05 -4.10 -10.39
C THR A 59 4.19 -2.79 -11.16
N GLN A 60 3.06 -2.26 -11.64
CA GLN A 60 2.95 -0.94 -12.25
C GLN A 60 1.87 -0.15 -11.54
N ILE A 61 2.21 1.01 -11.00
CA ILE A 61 1.31 1.76 -10.12
C ILE A 61 1.21 3.19 -10.57
N SER A 62 -0.02 3.64 -10.72
CA SER A 62 -0.37 5.02 -11.02
C SER A 62 -1.52 5.44 -10.12
N VAL A 63 -1.24 6.32 -9.17
CA VAL A 63 -2.27 6.95 -8.35
C VAL A 63 -2.34 8.42 -8.72
N THR A 64 -3.42 8.81 -9.37
CA THR A 64 -3.72 10.20 -9.73
C THR A 64 -4.90 10.76 -8.95
N ALA A 65 -5.60 9.92 -8.17
CA ALA A 65 -6.59 10.38 -7.21
C ALA A 65 -5.93 11.23 -6.12
N THR A 66 -6.51 12.39 -5.85
CA THR A 66 -5.98 13.39 -4.92
C THR A 66 -6.87 13.59 -3.71
N ASP A 67 -8.19 13.40 -3.87
CA ASP A 67 -9.16 13.48 -2.79
C ASP A 67 -9.74 12.10 -2.44
N PHE A 68 -9.64 11.75 -1.15
CA PHE A 68 -10.17 10.51 -0.57
C PHE A 68 -11.21 10.80 0.53
N SER A 69 -11.57 12.06 0.76
CA SER A 69 -12.46 12.50 1.85
C SER A 69 -13.85 11.88 1.80
N SER A 70 -14.32 11.52 0.60
CA SER A 70 -15.60 10.87 0.37
C SER A 70 -15.63 9.39 0.77
N TYR A 71 -14.49 8.81 1.17
CA TYR A 71 -14.36 7.40 1.53
C TYR A 71 -13.94 7.22 2.98
N ARG A 72 -14.49 6.20 3.65
CA ARG A 72 -13.88 5.70 4.86
C ARG A 72 -12.56 5.02 4.48
N ILE A 73 -11.45 5.60 4.92
CA ILE A 73 -10.11 5.12 4.58
C ILE A 73 -9.92 3.64 4.93
N THR A 74 -10.49 3.17 6.04
CA THR A 74 -10.45 1.75 6.43
C THR A 74 -11.09 0.83 5.39
N ASP A 75 -12.24 1.23 4.83
CA ASP A 75 -12.95 0.42 3.83
C ASP A 75 -12.17 0.37 2.52
N LEU A 76 -11.60 1.52 2.11
CA LEU A 76 -10.77 1.61 0.92
C LEU A 76 -9.50 0.76 1.06
N CYS A 77 -8.86 0.79 2.23
CA CYS A 77 -7.73 -0.07 2.55
C CYS A 77 -8.12 -1.55 2.49
N SER A 78 -9.26 -1.96 3.06
CA SER A 78 -9.75 -3.33 2.98
C SER A 78 -10.05 -3.76 1.54
N LEU A 79 -10.64 -2.88 0.73
CA LEU A 79 -10.89 -3.14 -0.69
C LEU A 79 -9.59 -3.37 -1.47
N LEU A 80 -8.61 -2.49 -1.28
CA LEU A 80 -7.30 -2.60 -1.92
C LEU A 80 -6.57 -3.88 -1.50
N ALA A 81 -6.54 -4.17 -0.20
CA ALA A 81 -5.91 -5.37 0.34
C ALA A 81 -6.51 -6.65 -0.27
N ASN A 82 -7.84 -6.75 -0.31
CA ASN A 82 -8.53 -7.90 -0.90
C ASN A 82 -8.25 -8.04 -2.39
N ALA A 83 -8.28 -6.93 -3.15
CA ALA A 83 -8.01 -6.94 -4.58
C ALA A 83 -6.57 -7.37 -4.90
N LEU A 84 -5.59 -6.84 -4.15
CA LEU A 84 -4.18 -7.14 -4.35
C LEU A 84 -3.82 -8.56 -3.92
N GLU A 85 -4.38 -9.04 -2.81
CA GLU A 85 -4.24 -10.43 -2.39
C GLU A 85 -4.73 -11.39 -3.48
N ASN A 86 -5.91 -11.12 -4.04
CA ASN A 86 -6.47 -11.93 -5.12
C ASN A 86 -5.62 -11.89 -6.40
N ALA A 87 -5.09 -10.72 -6.76
CA ALA A 87 -4.22 -10.56 -7.93
C ALA A 87 -2.90 -11.33 -7.77
N ILE A 88 -2.23 -11.19 -6.62
CA ILE A 88 -0.99 -11.90 -6.29
C ILE A 88 -1.21 -13.42 -6.33
N ASN A 89 -2.26 -13.91 -5.64
CA ASN A 89 -2.56 -15.34 -5.60
C ASN A 89 -2.86 -15.91 -7.00
N SER A 90 -3.50 -15.13 -7.87
CA SER A 90 -3.76 -15.53 -9.25
C SER A 90 -2.46 -15.61 -10.07
N CYS A 91 -1.55 -14.64 -9.91
CA CYS A 91 -0.22 -14.66 -10.55
C CYS A 91 0.65 -15.83 -10.10
N ILE A 92 0.59 -16.19 -8.81
CA ILE A 92 1.34 -17.34 -8.26
C ILE A 92 0.82 -18.65 -8.89
N LYS A 93 -0.51 -18.88 -8.86
CA LYS A 93 -1.14 -20.11 -9.38
C LYS A 93 -0.94 -20.32 -10.89
N GLN A 94 -0.80 -19.25 -11.67
CA GLN A 94 -0.51 -19.37 -13.11
C GLN A 94 0.89 -19.95 -13.39
N CYS A 95 1.82 -19.87 -12.44
CA CYS A 95 3.18 -20.37 -12.61
C CYS A 95 3.29 -21.89 -12.46
N ASP A 96 2.40 -22.51 -11.69
CA ASP A 96 2.39 -23.97 -11.50
C ASP A 96 2.04 -24.75 -12.78
N ASN A 97 1.52 -24.08 -13.82
CA ASN A 97 0.95 -24.72 -15.01
C ASN A 97 1.56 -24.27 -16.35
N ALA A 98 2.58 -23.41 -16.38
CA ALA A 98 3.11 -22.81 -17.63
C ALA A 98 4.63 -23.01 -17.82
N ALA A 99 5.05 -23.29 -19.06
CA ALA A 99 6.46 -23.45 -19.42
C ALA A 99 7.24 -22.12 -19.26
N PRO A 100 8.50 -22.16 -18.77
CA PRO A 100 9.17 -21.02 -18.11
C PRO A 100 9.64 -19.88 -19.02
N LYS A 101 9.32 -19.86 -20.32
CA LYS A 101 10.00 -18.95 -21.26
C LYS A 101 9.34 -17.59 -21.52
N ASP A 102 8.11 -17.34 -21.07
CA ASP A 102 7.44 -16.04 -21.33
C ASP A 102 6.48 -15.55 -20.24
N ASN A 103 6.51 -16.14 -19.04
CA ASN A 103 5.53 -15.84 -17.98
C ASN A 103 5.85 -14.53 -17.23
N LYS A 104 5.74 -13.39 -17.92
CA LYS A 104 5.87 -12.07 -17.29
C LYS A 104 4.65 -11.79 -16.41
N ARG A 105 4.78 -12.06 -15.11
CA ARG A 105 3.76 -11.77 -14.09
C ARG A 105 3.73 -10.27 -13.83
N LEU A 106 2.58 -9.64 -14.10
CA LEU A 106 2.41 -8.21 -13.95
C LEU A 106 1.08 -7.89 -13.26
N ILE A 107 1.14 -7.06 -12.22
CA ILE A 107 -0.03 -6.43 -11.59
C ILE A 107 0.01 -4.94 -11.91
N THR A 108 -1.09 -4.41 -12.44
CA THR A 108 -1.24 -2.96 -12.70
C THR A 108 -2.31 -2.38 -11.80
N ILE A 109 -1.97 -1.31 -11.08
CA ILE A 109 -2.87 -0.59 -10.18
C ILE A 109 -3.04 0.84 -10.70
N LYS A 110 -4.30 1.24 -10.92
CA LYS A 110 -4.67 2.60 -11.31
C LYS A 110 -5.75 3.12 -10.37
N LEU A 111 -5.43 4.11 -9.55
CA LEU A 111 -6.40 4.82 -8.72
C LEU A 111 -6.56 6.24 -9.28
N PHE A 112 -7.76 6.56 -9.74
CA PHE A 112 -8.08 7.84 -10.35
C PHE A 112 -9.51 8.25 -9.99
N GLU A 113 -9.77 9.55 -9.94
CA GLU A 113 -11.11 10.10 -9.75
C GLU A 113 -11.91 9.95 -11.04
N LYS A 114 -13.17 9.52 -10.93
CA LYS A 114 -14.07 9.50 -12.07
C LYS A 114 -14.52 10.93 -12.36
N ILE A 115 -13.95 11.55 -13.39
CA ILE A 115 -14.43 12.83 -13.89
C ILE A 115 -15.81 12.61 -14.49
N THR A 116 -16.86 12.92 -13.73
CA THR A 116 -18.21 13.00 -14.28
C THR A 116 -18.28 14.33 -15.02
N LYS A 117 -18.18 14.31 -16.36
CA LYS A 117 -18.53 15.48 -17.17
C LYS A 117 -20.02 15.76 -16.93
N TYR A 118 -20.34 16.64 -15.99
CA TYR A 118 -21.62 17.31 -16.04
C TYR A 118 -21.55 18.21 -17.27
N ALA A 119 -22.27 17.82 -18.32
CA ALA A 119 -22.59 18.71 -19.42
C ALA A 119 -23.38 19.88 -18.81
N SER A 120 -22.70 21.01 -18.63
CA SER A 120 -23.34 22.28 -18.36
C SER A 120 -23.95 22.78 -19.66
N THR A 121 -25.27 22.66 -19.77
CA THR A 121 -26.16 23.57 -20.52
C THR A 121 -27.51 23.54 -19.87
#